data_AF-A0A0Q8NI86-F1
#
_entry.id   AF-A0A0Q8NI86-F1
#
_cell.length_a   1.000
_cell.length_b   1.000
_cell.length_c   1.000
_cell.angle_alpha   90.00
_cell.angle_beta   90.00
_cell.angle_gamma   90.00
#
_symmetry.space_group_name_H-M   'P 1'
#
loop_
_entity.id
_entity.type
_entity.pdbx_description
1 polymer ?
#
loop_
_entity_poly.entity_id
_entity_poly.type
_entity_poly.pdbx_seq_one_letter_code
_entity_poly.pdbx_strand_id
1 'polypeptide(L)'
;MYKGTYNIDGEYTGFYVEGIHENISEPNIDLTEKEWQEALSKNYKVINGKHAYSPFIQSQENILENLRTTRNTLLTDSDWTQLDDSPLSEEKKTEWKNYRQALRDLTSLDDLTSIVWPTQPS
;
A
#
# COMPACT_ATOMS: atom_id res chain seq x y z
N MET A 1 12.18 31.28 -3.47
CA MET A 1 10.93 30.59 -3.84
C MET A 1 11.13 29.08 -3.72
N TYR A 2 10.07 28.29 -3.49
CA TYR A 2 10.18 26.82 -3.50
C TYR A 2 9.77 26.30 -4.88
N LYS A 3 10.43 25.24 -5.37
CA LYS A 3 10.08 24.58 -6.63
C LYS A 3 9.85 23.10 -6.41
N GLY A 4 8.80 22.55 -7.02
CA GLY A 4 8.50 21.13 -7.05
C GLY A 4 8.59 20.58 -8.47
N THR A 5 9.44 19.58 -8.70
CA THR A 5 9.43 18.80 -9.96
C THR A 5 8.38 17.70 -9.88
N TYR A 6 7.81 17.30 -11.01
CA TYR A 6 6.77 16.28 -11.04
C TYR A 6 6.85 15.37 -12.27
N ASN A 7 6.27 14.17 -12.18
CA ASN A 7 6.20 13.21 -13.29
C ASN A 7 4.96 13.43 -14.17
N ILE A 8 4.77 12.59 -15.20
CA ILE A 8 3.62 12.69 -16.11
C ILE A 8 2.26 12.50 -15.42
N ASP A 9 2.23 11.80 -14.29
CA ASP A 9 1.04 11.56 -13.47
C ASP A 9 0.74 12.71 -12.49
N GLY A 10 1.62 13.71 -12.46
CA GLY A 10 1.55 14.87 -11.58
C GLY A 10 2.20 14.66 -10.22
N GLU A 11 2.77 13.49 -9.93
CA GLU A 11 3.36 13.20 -8.62
C GLU A 11 4.69 13.95 -8.46
N TYR A 12 4.91 14.53 -7.28
CA TYR A 12 6.15 15.24 -6.99
C TYR A 12 7.34 14.27 -6.93
N THR A 13 8.40 14.63 -7.64
CA THR A 13 9.65 13.84 -7.74
C THR A 13 10.84 14.50 -7.05
N GLY A 14 10.73 15.77 -6.69
CA GLY A 14 11.79 16.53 -6.06
C GLY A 14 11.34 17.90 -5.58
N PHE A 15 12.03 18.41 -4.56
CA PHE A 15 11.75 19.69 -3.92
C PHE A 15 13.03 20.51 -3.82
N TYR A 16 12.96 21.77 -4.22
CA TYR A 16 14.12 22.62 -4.36
C TYR A 16 13.85 24.02 -3.81
N VAL A 17 14.89 24.63 -3.25
CA VAL A 17 14.87 26.03 -2.82
C VAL A 17 15.70 26.85 -3.81
N GLU A 18 15.06 27.87 -4.38
CA GLU A 18 15.69 28.83 -5.27
C GLU A 18 16.79 29.62 -4.54
N GLY A 19 17.96 29.76 -5.17
CA GLY A 19 19.16 30.37 -4.56
C GLY A 19 20.05 29.37 -3.81
N ILE A 20 19.58 28.15 -3.57
CA ILE A 20 20.41 27.02 -3.11
C ILE A 20 20.69 26.06 -4.28
N HIS A 21 19.70 25.85 -5.15
CA HIS A 21 19.80 24.96 -6.30
C HIS A 21 19.77 25.77 -7.60
N GLU A 22 20.77 25.56 -8.47
CA GLU A 22 20.97 26.37 -9.68
C GLU A 22 20.48 25.70 -10.97
N ASN A 23 20.15 24.40 -10.95
CA ASN A 23 19.70 23.64 -12.13
C ASN A 23 18.53 22.71 -11.79
N ILE A 24 17.33 23.28 -11.67
CA ILE A 24 16.12 22.53 -11.34
C ILE A 24 15.51 22.01 -12.64
N SER A 25 15.32 20.69 -12.72
CA SER A 25 14.81 20.03 -13.93
C SER A 25 13.36 20.43 -14.25
N GLU A 26 12.97 20.32 -15.52
CA GLU A 26 11.58 20.49 -15.96
C GLU A 26 10.91 19.11 -16.17
N PRO A 27 9.58 18.99 -15.97
CA PRO A 27 8.65 20.05 -15.58
C PRO A 27 8.70 20.35 -14.07
N ASN A 28 8.55 21.63 -13.71
CA ASN A 28 8.46 22.09 -12.33
C ASN A 28 7.39 23.19 -12.17
N ILE A 29 6.92 23.38 -10.92
CA ILE A 29 6.05 24.49 -10.54
C ILE A 29 6.63 25.25 -9.35
N ASP A 30 6.27 26.53 -9.26
CA ASP A 30 6.52 27.34 -8.08
C ASP A 30 5.53 27.00 -6.97
N LEU A 31 6.04 26.87 -5.75
CA LEU A 31 5.26 26.57 -4.56
C LEU A 31 5.47 27.69 -3.53
N THR A 32 4.39 28.05 -2.86
CA THR A 32 4.47 28.76 -1.58
C THR A 32 5.04 27.85 -0.50
N GLU A 33 5.48 28.41 0.63
CA GLU A 33 5.94 27.61 1.77
C GLU A 33 4.87 26.61 2.25
N LYS A 34 3.61 27.05 2.25
CA LYS A 34 2.47 26.20 2.63
C LYS A 34 2.29 25.04 1.65
N GLU A 35 2.25 25.33 0.35
CA GLU A 35 2.10 24.29 -0.68
C GLU A 35 3.32 23.36 -0.72
N TRP A 36 4.51 23.87 -0.38
CA TRP A 36 5.71 23.05 -0.22
C TRP A 36 5.55 22.06 0.93
N GLN A 37 5.10 22.51 2.10
CA GLN A 37 4.80 21.63 3.23
C GLN A 37 3.70 20.61 2.90
N GLU A 38 2.65 21.02 2.18
CA GLU A 38 1.58 20.14 1.70
C GLU A 38 2.10 19.10 0.71
N ALA A 39 2.95 19.51 -0.23
CA ALA A 39 3.52 18.65 -1.28
C ALA A 39 4.51 17.61 -0.74
N LEU A 40 5.13 17.85 0.44
CA LEU A 40 5.92 16.83 1.14
C LEU A 40 5.06 15.64 1.60
N SER A 41 3.74 15.80 1.67
CA SER A 41 2.82 14.70 1.88
C SER A 41 2.43 14.04 0.55
N LYS A 42 2.06 12.75 0.58
CA LYS A 42 1.57 12.04 -0.62
C LYS A 42 0.17 12.46 -1.08
N ASN A 43 -0.49 13.36 -0.34
CA ASN A 43 -1.89 13.75 -0.58
C ASN A 43 -2.04 14.93 -1.55
N TYR A 44 -0.97 15.33 -2.21
CA TYR A 44 -0.98 16.44 -3.17
C TYR A 44 -0.19 16.04 -4.40
N LYS A 45 -0.66 16.53 -5.54
CA LYS A 45 0.00 16.35 -6.84
C LYS A 45 -0.23 17.58 -7.72
N VAL A 46 0.45 17.64 -8.84
CA VAL A 46 0.26 18.67 -9.86
C VAL A 46 -0.85 18.25 -10.81
N ILE A 47 -1.93 19.02 -10.87
CA ILE A 47 -3.05 18.80 -11.80
C ILE A 47 -3.19 20.05 -12.66
N ASN A 48 -3.08 19.89 -13.98
CA ASN A 48 -3.13 21.01 -14.94
C ASN A 48 -2.15 22.15 -14.59
N GLY A 49 -0.93 21.79 -14.18
CA GLY A 49 0.13 22.75 -13.84
C GLY A 49 -0.06 23.50 -12.53
N LYS A 50 -0.94 23.03 -11.64
CA LYS A 50 -1.17 23.62 -10.32
C LYS A 50 -1.07 22.60 -9.20
N HIS A 51 -0.54 23.03 -8.05
CA HIS A 51 -0.59 22.26 -6.81
C HIS A 51 -2.05 22.02 -6.42
N ALA A 52 -2.43 20.75 -6.26
CA ALA A 52 -3.81 20.37 -5.94
C ALA A 52 -3.84 19.21 -4.94
N TYR A 53 -4.82 19.27 -4.03
CA TYR A 53 -5.11 18.17 -3.14
C TYR A 53 -5.62 16.98 -3.95
N SER A 54 -4.90 15.86 -3.83
CA SER A 54 -5.23 14.57 -4.41
C SER A 54 -4.85 13.54 -3.36
N PRO A 55 -5.80 13.13 -2.49
CA PRO A 55 -5.47 12.21 -1.42
C PRO A 55 -4.81 10.97 -2.03
N PHE A 56 -3.74 10.50 -1.40
CA PHE A 56 -3.17 9.21 -1.74
C PHE A 56 -4.18 8.15 -1.32
N ILE A 57 -5.10 7.86 -2.21
CA ILE A 57 -5.98 6.71 -2.09
C ILE A 57 -5.13 5.57 -2.62
N GLN A 58 -4.61 4.73 -1.72
CA GLN A 58 -4.16 3.42 -2.14
C GLN A 58 -5.36 2.80 -2.85
N SER A 59 -5.26 2.61 -4.18
CA SER A 59 -6.40 2.15 -4.96
C SER A 59 -6.97 0.89 -4.30
N GLN A 60 -8.29 0.73 -4.34
CA GLN A 60 -8.94 -0.47 -3.81
C GLN A 60 -8.30 -1.74 -4.40
N GLU A 61 -7.84 -1.66 -5.65
CA GLU A 61 -7.06 -2.68 -6.34
C GLU A 61 -5.71 -2.98 -5.66
N ASN A 62 -4.91 -1.96 -5.32
CA ASN A 62 -3.64 -2.13 -4.61
C ASN A 62 -3.85 -2.73 -3.21
N ILE A 63 -4.91 -2.34 -2.50
CA ILE A 63 -5.23 -2.92 -1.19
C ILE A 63 -5.59 -4.41 -1.36
N LEU A 64 -6.41 -4.74 -2.34
CA LEU A 64 -6.84 -6.11 -2.62
C LEU A 64 -5.67 -6.99 -3.08
N GLU A 65 -4.74 -6.46 -3.87
CA GLU A 65 -3.52 -7.15 -4.28
C GLU A 65 -2.62 -7.48 -3.09
N ASN A 66 -2.40 -6.52 -2.19
CA ASN A 66 -1.64 -6.75 -0.96
C ASN A 66 -2.31 -7.80 -0.06
N LEU A 67 -3.64 -7.74 0.09
CA LEU A 67 -4.41 -8.73 0.84
C LEU A 67 -4.23 -10.13 0.25
N ARG A 68 -4.41 -10.27 -1.07
CA ARG A 68 -4.24 -11.55 -1.79
C ARG A 68 -2.82 -12.10 -1.63
N THR A 69 -1.82 -11.23 -1.70
CA THR A 69 -0.41 -11.60 -1.53
C THR A 69 -0.16 -12.16 -0.14
N THR A 70 -0.53 -11.43 0.92
CA THR A 70 -0.39 -11.89 2.31
C THR A 70 -1.14 -13.19 2.56
N ARG A 71 -2.39 -13.30 2.08
CA ARG A 71 -3.18 -14.53 2.16
C ARG A 71 -2.46 -15.70 1.51
N ASN A 72 -1.93 -15.52 0.30
CA ASN A 72 -1.24 -16.58 -0.43
C ASN A 72 0.01 -17.04 0.33
N THR A 73 0.80 -16.10 0.88
CA THR A 73 1.96 -16.44 1.72
C THR A 73 1.55 -17.29 2.93
N LEU A 74 0.54 -16.87 3.69
CA LEU A 74 0.06 -17.62 4.86
C LEU A 74 -0.52 -18.99 4.50
N LEU A 75 -1.17 -19.12 3.33
CA LEU A 75 -1.61 -20.41 2.81
C LEU A 75 -0.44 -21.28 2.38
N THR A 76 0.61 -20.73 1.77
CA THR A 76 1.81 -21.50 1.43
C THR A 76 2.55 -21.98 2.68
N ASP A 77 2.72 -21.10 3.67
CA ASP A 77 3.43 -21.41 4.92
C ASP A 77 2.70 -22.47 5.77
N SER A 78 1.38 -22.58 5.60
CA SER A 78 0.54 -23.57 6.29
C SER A 78 0.20 -24.79 5.44
N ASP A 79 0.74 -24.92 4.22
CA ASP A 79 0.32 -25.97 3.30
C ASP A 79 0.71 -27.38 3.79
N TRP A 80 1.90 -27.51 4.37
CA TRP A 80 2.42 -28.75 4.95
C TRP A 80 1.49 -29.34 6.01
N THR A 81 0.67 -28.51 6.68
CA THR A 81 -0.26 -28.96 7.73
C THR A 81 -1.42 -29.77 7.19
N GLN A 82 -1.72 -29.65 5.89
CA GLN A 82 -2.85 -30.29 5.22
C GLN A 82 -2.48 -31.61 4.53
N LEU A 83 -1.19 -31.92 4.45
CA LEU A 83 -0.73 -33.16 3.83
C LEU A 83 -1.07 -34.37 4.72
N ASP A 84 -1.36 -35.50 4.08
CA ASP A 84 -1.69 -36.74 4.79
C ASP A 84 -0.54 -37.23 5.67
N ASP A 85 0.70 -36.99 5.24
CA ASP A 85 1.96 -37.33 5.94
C ASP A 85 2.39 -36.29 7.00
N SER A 86 1.58 -35.25 7.22
CA SER A 86 1.83 -34.25 8.24
C SER A 86 1.93 -34.89 9.64
N PRO A 87 2.92 -34.52 10.46
CA PRO A 87 3.13 -35.07 11.81
C PRO A 87 2.06 -34.62 12.83
N LEU A 88 1.09 -33.81 12.42
CA LEU A 88 0.04 -33.26 13.28
C LEU A 88 -1.04 -34.31 13.61
N SER A 89 -1.63 -34.17 14.80
CA SER A 89 -2.84 -34.91 15.14
C SER A 89 -4.04 -34.43 14.31
N GLU A 90 -5.09 -35.24 14.24
CA GLU A 90 -6.31 -34.90 13.49
C GLU A 90 -7.00 -33.63 14.02
N GLU A 91 -6.95 -33.40 15.34
CA GLU A 91 -7.45 -32.17 15.96
C GLU A 91 -6.66 -30.96 15.47
N LYS A 92 -5.31 -31.07 15.42
CA LYS A 92 -4.45 -30.00 14.92
C LYS A 92 -4.63 -29.75 13.44
N LYS A 93 -4.74 -30.80 12.63
CA LYS A 93 -5.09 -30.66 11.20
C LYS A 93 -6.41 -29.92 11.01
N THR A 94 -7.40 -30.17 11.87
CA THR A 94 -8.70 -29.47 11.86
C THR A 94 -8.56 -27.99 12.23
N GLU A 95 -7.79 -27.65 13.26
CA GLU A 95 -7.49 -26.24 13.62
C GLU A 95 -6.85 -25.49 12.44
N TRP A 96 -5.85 -26.09 11.81
CA TRP A 96 -5.18 -25.53 10.64
C TRP A 96 -6.09 -25.40 9.42
N LYS A 97 -6.99 -26.36 9.20
CA LYS A 97 -8.00 -26.29 8.15
C LYS A 97 -8.95 -25.10 8.37
N ASN A 98 -9.41 -24.90 9.60
CA ASN A 98 -10.27 -23.76 9.96
C ASN A 98 -9.54 -22.42 9.79
N TYR A 99 -8.29 -22.33 10.25
CA TYR A 99 -7.43 -21.16 10.04
C TYR A 99 -7.29 -20.81 8.55
N ARG A 100 -6.98 -21.80 7.71
CA ARG A 100 -6.83 -21.63 6.26
C ARG A 100 -8.15 -21.25 5.58
N GLN A 101 -9.29 -21.70 6.10
CA GLN A 101 -10.59 -21.26 5.60
C GLN A 101 -10.82 -19.78 5.93
N ALA A 102 -10.60 -19.39 7.19
CA ALA A 102 -10.73 -17.99 7.61
C ALA A 102 -9.85 -17.05 6.77
N LEU A 103 -8.62 -17.45 6.41
CA LEU A 103 -7.77 -16.68 5.49
C LEU A 103 -8.40 -16.47 4.10
N ARG A 104 -9.08 -17.48 3.55
CA ARG A 104 -9.74 -17.37 2.24
C ARG A 104 -10.97 -16.48 2.30
N ASP A 105 -11.68 -16.51 3.43
CA ASP A 105 -12.88 -15.71 3.65
C ASP A 105 -12.58 -14.20 3.74
N LEU A 106 -11.34 -13.81 4.08
CA LEU A 106 -10.90 -12.40 4.08
C LEU A 106 -10.99 -11.70 2.71
N THR A 107 -10.93 -12.46 1.60
CA THR A 107 -11.04 -11.86 0.25
C THR A 107 -12.47 -11.52 -0.18
N SER A 108 -13.46 -11.83 0.66
CA SER A 108 -14.88 -11.55 0.40
C SER A 108 -15.40 -10.35 1.20
N LEU A 109 -14.51 -9.56 1.82
CA LEU A 109 -14.90 -8.41 2.64
C LEU A 109 -15.19 -7.17 1.77
N ASP A 110 -16.31 -6.51 2.07
CA ASP A 110 -16.71 -5.25 1.43
C ASP A 110 -15.84 -4.06 1.90
N ASP A 111 -15.32 -4.14 3.14
CA ASP A 111 -14.41 -3.14 3.71
C ASP A 111 -12.98 -3.69 3.79
N LEU A 112 -12.12 -3.19 2.91
CA LEU A 112 -10.70 -3.57 2.83
C LEU A 112 -9.81 -2.68 3.71
N THR A 113 -10.36 -1.69 4.41
CA THR A 113 -9.58 -0.74 5.22
C THR A 113 -9.31 -1.23 6.65
N SER A 114 -10.03 -2.27 7.10
CA SER A 114 -9.93 -2.83 8.45
C SER A 114 -9.94 -4.37 8.40
N ILE A 115 -8.85 -4.97 7.94
CA ILE A 115 -8.69 -6.42 7.83
C ILE A 115 -8.12 -6.98 9.14
N VAL A 116 -8.83 -7.92 9.76
CA VAL A 116 -8.36 -8.66 10.94
C VAL A 116 -7.91 -10.06 10.51
N TRP A 117 -6.61 -10.34 10.66
CA TRP A 117 -6.05 -11.65 10.32
C TRP A 117 -6.34 -12.70 11.41
N PRO A 118 -6.70 -13.94 11.05
CA PRO A 118 -6.87 -15.01 12.02
C PRO A 118 -5.54 -15.34 12.70
N THR A 119 -5.59 -15.80 13.95
CA THR A 119 -4.40 -16.21 14.69
C THR A 119 -3.97 -17.62 14.28
N GLN A 120 -2.67 -17.78 14.06
CA GLN A 120 -2.09 -19.08 13.70
C GLN A 120 -2.27 -20.11 14.83
N PRO A 121 -2.69 -21.35 14.51
CA PRO A 121 -2.73 -22.45 15.48
C PRO A 121 -1.32 -22.88 15.94
N SER A 122 -1.24 -23.49 17.13
CA SER A 122 0.00 -24.07 17.69
C SER A 122 0.25 -25.51 17.28
#